data_AF-A0A328FB13-F1
#
_entry.id   AF-A0A328FB13-F1
#
_cell.length_a   1.000
_cell.length_b   1.000
_cell.length_c   1.000
_cell.angle_alpha   90.00
_cell.angle_beta   90.00
_cell.angle_gamma   90.00
#
_symmetry.space_group_name_H-M   'P 1'
#
loop_
_entity.id
_entity.type
_entity.pdbx_description
1 polymer ?
#
loop_
_entity_poly.entity_id
_entity_poly.type
_entity_poly.pdbx_seq_one_letter_code
_entity_poly.pdbx_strand_id
1 'polypeptide(L)' 'MSEEKTRQEKIQSWHMNRRKWYHIYFFAGVGINFLLYFTKPYGFDPSGSILWGSFFGIAIPLATMFVCIFIHEKIIGV' A
#
# COMPACT_ATOMS: atom_id res chain seq x y z
N MET A 1 17.99 27.27 -3.15
CA MET A 1 17.91 26.24 -2.08
C MET A 1 18.72 25.05 -2.59
N SER A 2 19.71 24.55 -1.85
CA SER A 2 20.53 23.44 -2.36
C SER A 2 19.71 22.15 -2.46
N GLU A 3 19.92 21.38 -3.52
CA GLU A 3 19.19 20.12 -3.78
C GLU A 3 19.33 19.12 -2.62
N GLU A 4 20.50 19.11 -1.96
CA GLU A 4 20.80 18.35 -0.76
C GLU A 4 19.81 18.68 0.38
N LYS A 5 19.56 19.97 0.62
CA LYS A 5 18.68 20.43 1.71
C LYS A 5 17.23 19.99 1.45
N THR A 6 16.77 20.09 0.20
CA THR A 6 15.43 19.63 -0.20
C THR A 6 15.28 18.11 -0.08
N ARG A 7 16.32 17.33 -0.35
CA ARG A 7 16.29 15.86 -0.14
C ARG A 7 16.17 15.51 1.34
N GLN A 8 16.97 16.14 2.20
CA GLN A 8 16.93 15.92 3.65
C GLN A 8 15.54 16.27 4.24
N GLU A 9 14.93 17.36 3.78
CA GLU A 9 13.57 17.75 4.18
C GLU A 9 12.50 16.71 3.78
N LYS A 10 12.62 16.11 2.58
CA LYS A 10 11.73 15.02 2.14
C LYS A 10 11.88 13.76 2.98
N ILE A 11 13.12 13.36 3.29
CA ILE A 11 13.42 12.20 4.15
C ILE A 11 12.85 12.44 5.56
N GLN A 12 13.08 13.62 6.14
CA GLN A 12 12.55 13.97 7.46
C GLN A 12 11.02 13.96 7.49
N SER A 13 10.38 14.55 6.48
CA SER A 13 8.91 14.54 6.34
C SER A 13 8.36 13.11 6.19
N TRP A 14 9.07 12.26 5.45
CA TRP A 14 8.76 10.83 5.33
C TRP A 14 8.76 10.14 6.70
N HIS A 15 9.84 10.29 7.48
CA HIS A 15 9.92 9.67 8.81
C HIS A 15 8.83 10.18 9.75
N MET A 16 8.56 11.49 9.76
CA MET A 16 7.53 12.09 10.61
C MET A 16 6.12 11.62 10.24
N ASN A 17 5.84 11.42 8.94
CA ASN A 17 4.52 11.04 8.46
C ASN A 17 4.40 9.56 8.07
N ARG A 18 5.41 8.73 8.38
CA ARG A 18 5.49 7.33 7.95
C ARG A 18 4.21 6.55 8.29
N ARG A 19 3.68 6.74 9.50
CA ARG A 19 2.43 6.12 9.95
C ARG A 19 1.23 6.51 9.08
N LYS A 20 1.12 7.76 8.63
CA LYS A 20 0.04 8.18 7.73
C LYS A 20 0.14 7.47 6.39
N TRP A 21 1.36 7.38 5.84
CA TRP A 21 1.61 6.67 4.59
C TRP A 21 1.26 5.18 4.67
N TYR A 22 1.61 4.50 5.77
CA TYR A 22 1.15 3.12 6.01
C TYR A 22 -0.38 2.98 5.87
N HIS A 23 -1.16 3.86 6.50
CA HIS A 23 -2.61 3.82 6.40
C HIS A 23 -3.09 4.08 4.97
N ILE A 24 -2.51 5.08 4.29
CA ILE A 24 -2.87 5.41 2.90
C ILE A 24 -2.67 4.19 1.99
N TYR A 25 -1.53 3.51 2.09
CA TYR A 25 -1.25 2.34 1.24
C TYR A 25 -2.07 1.11 1.63
N PHE A 26 -2.34 0.94 2.92
CA PHE A 26 -3.25 -0.11 3.37
C PHE A 26 -4.66 0.09 2.81
N PHE A 27 -5.22 1.31 2.91
CA PHE A 27 -6.54 1.62 2.36
C PHE A 27 -6.57 1.56 0.83
N ALA A 28 -5.48 1.92 0.15
CA ALA A 28 -5.34 1.70 -1.29
C ALA A 28 -5.43 0.20 -1.62
N GLY A 29 -4.75 -0.66 -0.84
CA GLY A 29 -4.84 -2.10 -0.98
C GLY A 29 -6.21 -2.68 -0.66
N VAL A 30 -6.94 -2.10 0.30
CA VAL A 30 -8.37 -2.42 0.53
C VAL A 30 -9.19 -2.08 -0.71
N GLY A 31 -8.99 -0.91 -1.29
CA GLY A 31 -9.64 -0.50 -2.55
C GLY A 31 -9.34 -1.45 -3.71
N ILE A 32 -8.08 -1.86 -3.87
CA ILE A 32 -7.66 -2.85 -4.87
C ILE A 32 -8.36 -4.19 -4.62
N ASN A 33 -8.41 -4.66 -3.37
CA ASN A 33 -9.10 -5.89 -3.01
C ASN A 33 -10.61 -5.82 -3.37
N PHE A 34 -11.26 -4.69 -3.10
CA PHE A 34 -12.64 -4.44 -3.51
C PHE A 34 -12.81 -4.45 -5.03
N LEU A 35 -11.92 -3.79 -5.78
CA LEU A 35 -11.96 -3.80 -7.24
C LEU A 35 -11.80 -5.22 -7.80
N LEU A 36 -10.86 -6.01 -7.26
CA LEU A 36 -10.67 -7.41 -7.64
C LEU A 36 -11.91 -8.26 -7.36
N TYR A 37 -12.61 -7.99 -6.27
CA TYR A 37 -13.87 -8.69 -5.95
C TYR A 37 -15.00 -8.34 -6.93
N PHE A 38 -15.13 -7.07 -7.33
CA PHE A 38 -16.23 -6.59 -8.18
C PHE A 38 -16.01 -6.75 -9.69
N THR A 39 -14.78 -7.01 -10.16
CA THR A 39 -14.43 -7.09 -11.60
C THR A 39 -14.69 -8.46 -12.24
N LYS A 40 -15.73 -9.17 -11.82
CA LYS A 40 -16.14 -10.46 -12.41
C LYS A 40 -16.43 -10.31 -13.92
N PRO A 41 -16.08 -11.31 -14.77
CA PRO A 41 -15.53 -12.63 -14.45
C PRO A 41 -14.00 -12.69 -14.31
N TYR A 42 -13.28 -11.60 -14.56
CA TYR A 42 -11.82 -11.52 -14.46
C TYR A 42 -11.32 -11.27 -13.02
N GLY A 43 -12.25 -10.94 -12.12
CA GLY A 43 -12.01 -10.69 -10.72
C GLY A 43 -11.66 -11.95 -9.93
N PHE A 44 -10.83 -11.78 -8.91
CA PHE A 44 -10.42 -12.84 -8.01
C PHE A 44 -11.47 -12.99 -6.91
N ASP A 45 -12.24 -14.08 -6.94
CA ASP A 45 -13.27 -14.37 -5.94
C ASP A 45 -12.91 -15.58 -5.06
N PRO A 46 -12.11 -15.36 -4.00
CA PRO A 46 -11.80 -16.41 -3.03
C PRO A 46 -12.98 -16.73 -2.10
N SER A 47 -14.13 -16.05 -2.23
CA SER A 47 -15.30 -16.20 -1.34
C SER A 47 -16.02 -17.55 -1.45
N GLY A 48 -15.56 -18.44 -2.34
CA GLY A 48 -15.92 -19.87 -2.31
C GLY A 48 -15.64 -20.53 -0.95
N SER A 49 -14.77 -19.93 -0.11
CA SER A 49 -14.77 -20.16 1.34
C SER A 49 -14.56 -18.87 2.12
N ILE A 50 -15.19 -18.75 3.29
CA ILE A 50 -15.03 -17.61 4.21
C ILE A 50 -13.56 -17.45 4.62
N LEU A 51 -12.84 -18.56 4.86
CA LEU A 51 -11.43 -18.54 5.26
C LEU A 51 -10.54 -17.91 4.19
N TRP A 52 -10.72 -18.31 2.93
CA TRP A 52 -9.98 -17.73 1.81
C TRP A 52 -10.36 -16.27 1.58
N GLY A 53 -11.65 -15.91 1.68
CA GLY A 53 -12.10 -14.52 1.64
C GLY A 53 -11.43 -13.64 2.70
N SER A 54 -11.37 -14.10 3.95
CA SER A 54 -10.71 -13.37 5.04
C SER A 54 -9.19 -13.30 4.85
N PHE A 55 -8.55 -14.39 4.42
CA PHE A 55 -7.10 -14.42 4.18
C PHE A 55 -6.70 -13.39 3.14
N PHE A 56 -7.33 -13.40 1.97
CA PHE A 56 -7.02 -12.46 0.90
C PHE A 56 -7.48 -11.03 1.22
N GLY A 57 -8.57 -10.88 1.96
CA GLY A 57 -9.04 -9.58 2.45
C GLY A 57 -8.04 -8.86 3.35
N ILE A 58 -7.10 -9.58 3.98
CA ILE A 58 -6.00 -8.99 4.78
C ILE A 58 -4.68 -9.03 4.01
N ALA A 59 -4.39 -10.13 3.33
CA ALA A 59 -3.12 -10.33 2.62
C ALA A 59 -2.93 -9.31 1.49
N ILE A 60 -3.98 -8.98 0.73
CA ILE A 60 -3.88 -8.00 -0.36
C ILE A 60 -3.55 -6.60 0.19
N PRO A 61 -4.30 -6.05 1.16
CA PRO A 61 -3.95 -4.77 1.78
C PRO A 61 -2.53 -4.71 2.36
N LEU A 62 -2.09 -5.77 3.05
CA LEU A 62 -0.75 -5.83 3.64
C LEU A 62 0.34 -5.90 2.56
N ALA A 63 0.13 -6.70 1.51
CA ALA A 63 1.06 -6.80 0.38
C ALA A 63 1.17 -5.46 -0.37
N THR A 64 0.05 -4.80 -0.66
CA THR A 64 0.05 -3.46 -1.26
C THR A 64 0.78 -2.47 -0.38
N MET A 65 0.50 -2.46 0.92
CA MET A 65 1.16 -1.58 1.88
C MET A 65 2.68 -1.77 1.85
N PHE A 66 3.16 -3.01 1.87
CA PHE A 66 4.58 -3.32 1.82
C PHE A 66 5.23 -2.85 0.51
N VAL A 67 4.63 -3.20 -0.64
CA VAL A 67 5.16 -2.84 -1.96
C VAL A 67 5.20 -1.32 -2.15
N CYS A 68 4.13 -0.60 -1.80
CA CYS A 68 4.08 0.84 -1.93
C CYS A 68 5.11 1.54 -1.06
N ILE A 69 5.38 1.04 0.14
CA ILE A 69 6.41 1.60 1.03
C ILE A 69 7.80 1.38 0.46
N PHE A 70 8.09 0.16 0.01
CA PHE A 70 9.36 -0.15 -0.63
C PHE A 70 9.61 0.75 -1.85
N ILE A 71 8.60 0.97 -2.68
CA ILE A 71 8.69 1.88 -3.83
C ILE A 71 8.89 3.33 -3.37
N HIS A 72 8.15 3.79 -2.36
CA HIS A 72 8.25 5.17 -1.86
C HIS A 72 9.61 5.48 -1.24
N GLU A 73 10.16 4.56 -0.44
CA GLU A 73 11.51 4.67 0.12
C GLU A 73 12.55 4.77 -0.99
N LYS A 74 12.44 3.92 -2.02
CA LYS A 74 13.32 3.95 -3.20
C LYS A 74 13.22 5.26 -3.99
N ILE A 75 12.03 5.86 -4.11
CA ILE A 75 11.83 7.15 -4.78
C ILE A 75 12.46 8.31 -4.00
N ILE A 76 12.36 8.27 -2.66
CA ILE A 76 12.95 9.29 -1.79
C ILE A 76 14.49 9.08 -1.66
N GLY A 77 14.96 7.88 -1.99
CA GLY A 77 16.37 7.51 -1.90
C GLY A 77 16.81 7.22 -0.47
N VAL A 78 15.92 6.59 0.31
CA VAL A 78 16.21 5.90 1.57
C VAL A 78 16.41 4.42 1.26
#